data_AF-F7W9L5-F1
#
_entry.id   AF-F7W9L5-F1
#
_cell.length_a   1.000
_cell.length_b   1.000
_cell.length_c   1.000
_cell.angle_alpha   90.00
_cell.angle_beta   90.00
_cell.angle_gamma   90.00
#
_symmetry.space_group_name_H-M   'P 1'
#
loop_
_entity.id
_entity.type
_entity.pdbx_description
1 polymer ?
#
loop_
_entity_poly.entity_id
_entity_poly.type
_entity_poly.pdbx_seq_one_letter_code
_entity_poly.pdbx_strand_id
1 'polypeptide(L)'
;MADTDTVRRRKPESKTASASEDSEVEEIVRPGFPPHSDSQNGGSKKKKAPKRRIEDEDESNPWLLDILRVISFLFLASCGLSYLISNGETFFWGMSHPPNYLQLGWWKSQISGPIYLTPAELAAFDGTDESKPIYLAINHTIYDVSANRRTYGPGGSYHVFAGVDASRAYVTGCFAEDRTPDMRGVEEMFLPLDDPAVDNKYWSPEELKALKRKEMEEAIKKVNDALSHWVNFFGKSKKYRFVGYVKRDKDWLKKEKQPKLCEAAGRGRTPRSPPGEEKKEH
;
A
#
# COMPACT_ATOMS: atom_id res chain seq x y z
N MET A 1 63.09 4.25 14.61
CA MET A 1 63.21 4.78 15.99
C MET A 1 61.84 5.40 16.29
N ALA A 2 60.88 4.65 16.85
CA ALA A 2 60.72 4.30 18.28
C ALA A 2 60.80 5.58 19.14
N ASP A 3 59.82 6.00 19.96
CA ASP A 3 58.91 5.22 20.80
C ASP A 3 57.68 6.03 21.27
N THR A 4 56.62 5.28 21.58
CA THR A 4 55.56 5.39 22.60
C THR A 4 55.08 6.73 23.17
N ASP A 5 53.76 6.89 23.23
CA ASP A 5 53.12 7.43 24.45
C ASP A 5 51.77 6.73 24.74
N THR A 6 51.66 6.14 25.92
CA THR A 6 50.52 5.33 26.42
C THR A 6 50.18 5.77 27.84
N VAL A 7 49.02 6.40 28.05
CA VAL A 7 48.39 6.62 29.37
C VAL A 7 46.88 6.86 29.10
N ARG A 8 45.84 6.42 29.83
CA ARG A 8 45.59 5.42 30.88
C ARG A 8 44.10 5.62 31.29
N ARG A 9 43.32 4.53 31.46
CA ARG A 9 42.10 4.39 32.32
C ARG A 9 40.80 5.12 31.88
N ARG A 10 39.57 4.65 32.15
CA ARG A 10 39.02 3.64 33.09
C ARG A 10 37.59 3.23 32.65
N LYS A 11 37.25 1.95 32.82
CA LYS A 11 35.90 1.38 32.94
C LYS A 11 35.24 1.89 34.24
N PRO A 12 33.90 1.94 34.32
CA PRO A 12 33.27 1.34 35.49
C PRO A 12 32.11 0.40 35.17
N GLU A 13 31.98 -0.59 36.05
CA GLU A 13 31.01 -1.67 36.05
C GLU A 13 29.67 -1.26 36.63
N SER A 14 28.67 -2.00 36.19
CA SER A 14 27.31 -2.10 36.68
C SER A 14 27.22 -2.43 38.17
N LYS A 15 26.34 -1.73 38.90
CA LYS A 15 25.75 -2.20 40.15
C LYS A 15 24.22 -2.09 40.08
N THR A 16 23.60 -3.17 40.55
CA THR A 16 22.18 -3.47 40.72
C THR A 16 21.61 -2.83 42.00
N ALA A 17 20.26 -2.90 42.10
CA ALA A 17 19.34 -2.59 43.21
C ALA A 17 18.68 -1.21 43.13
N SER A 18 17.39 -0.98 43.39
CA SER A 18 16.15 -1.77 43.56
C SER A 18 15.04 -0.76 43.96
N ALA A 19 13.78 -1.03 43.61
CA ALA A 19 12.53 -0.38 44.08
C ALA A 19 12.27 1.07 43.59
N SER A 20 11.06 1.56 43.31
CA SER A 20 9.66 1.09 43.31
C SER A 20 8.79 2.20 42.67
N GLU A 21 7.49 1.93 42.49
CA GLU A 21 6.35 2.87 42.32
C GLU A 21 5.86 3.22 40.89
N ASP A 22 4.89 2.40 40.44
CA ASP A 22 3.50 2.74 40.06
C ASP A 22 3.15 4.05 39.33
N SER A 23 2.50 3.92 38.17
CA SER A 23 1.23 4.62 37.83
C SER A 23 0.63 4.15 36.49
N GLU A 24 -0.51 3.46 36.65
CA GLU A 24 -1.77 3.52 35.91
C GLU A 24 -1.81 3.63 34.37
N VAL A 25 -2.41 2.59 33.77
CA VAL A 25 -3.00 2.57 32.42
C VAL A 25 -4.51 2.76 32.58
N GLU A 26 -5.06 3.87 32.04
CA GLU A 26 -6.50 4.08 31.92
C GLU A 26 -7.08 3.25 30.76
N GLU A 27 -8.06 2.41 31.09
CA GLU A 27 -8.92 1.69 30.15
C GLU A 27 -10.23 2.48 29.95
N ILE A 28 -10.49 2.91 28.71
CA ILE A 28 -11.67 3.70 28.36
C ILE A 28 -12.87 2.76 28.08
N VAL A 29 -13.87 2.93 28.92
CA VAL A 29 -15.23 2.36 28.97
C VAL A 29 -16.00 2.48 27.64
N ARG A 30 -16.76 1.43 27.27
CA ARG A 30 -17.83 1.48 26.26
C ARG A 30 -19.21 1.57 26.93
N PRO A 31 -20.16 2.34 26.37
CA PRO A 31 -21.46 2.62 27.01
C PRO A 31 -22.53 1.56 26.71
N GLY A 32 -23.42 1.36 27.68
CA GLY A 32 -24.63 0.53 27.56
C GLY A 32 -25.84 1.26 26.98
N PHE A 33 -26.84 0.48 26.57
CA PHE A 33 -28.25 0.85 26.29
C PHE A 33 -29.14 -0.36 26.70
N PRO A 34 -30.46 -0.18 26.95
CA PRO A 34 -31.13 -0.46 28.22
C PRO A 34 -32.13 -1.63 28.12
N PRO A 35 -32.79 -2.04 29.24
CA PRO A 35 -33.73 -3.15 29.25
C PRO A 35 -35.16 -2.70 28.91
N HIS A 36 -35.89 -3.55 28.20
CA HIS A 36 -37.35 -3.47 28.11
C HIS A 36 -37.98 -4.54 29.01
N SER A 37 -38.87 -4.06 29.87
CA SER A 37 -39.84 -4.81 30.65
C SER A 37 -40.83 -5.54 29.76
N ASP A 38 -41.34 -6.69 30.21
CA ASP A 38 -42.75 -6.77 30.58
C ASP A 38 -43.04 -8.02 31.42
N SER A 39 -43.99 -7.82 32.33
CA SER A 39 -44.43 -8.73 33.39
C SER A 39 -45.66 -9.52 32.96
N GLN A 40 -45.94 -10.59 33.72
CA GLN A 40 -47.19 -11.35 33.92
C GLN A 40 -47.20 -12.74 33.27
N ASN A 41 -47.82 -13.78 33.85
CA ASN A 41 -48.30 -14.15 35.18
C ASN A 41 -48.83 -15.60 35.00
N GLY A 42 -48.91 -16.41 36.06
CA GLY A 42 -49.74 -17.62 36.05
C GLY A 42 -49.02 -18.91 36.44
N GLY A 43 -49.18 -19.31 37.70
CA GLY A 43 -48.58 -20.52 38.25
C GLY A 43 -49.31 -21.83 37.94
N SER A 44 -48.64 -22.95 38.20
CA SER A 44 -49.24 -24.18 38.73
C SER A 44 -48.17 -25.07 39.37
N LYS A 45 -48.63 -26.00 40.22
CA LYS A 45 -47.96 -26.55 41.41
C LYS A 45 -47.16 -27.85 41.17
N LYS A 46 -46.12 -28.01 42.01
CA LYS A 46 -45.69 -29.20 42.80
C LYS A 46 -45.09 -30.47 42.14
N LYS A 47 -43.83 -30.71 42.57
CA LYS A 47 -43.18 -31.95 43.10
C LYS A 47 -42.82 -33.10 42.13
N LYS A 48 -41.52 -33.42 42.00
CA LYS A 48 -40.76 -34.44 42.79
C LYS A 48 -39.33 -34.67 42.22
N ALA A 49 -38.33 -34.56 43.09
CA ALA A 49 -37.08 -35.32 43.27
C ALA A 49 -36.15 -35.73 42.08
N PRO A 50 -34.83 -35.86 42.32
CA PRO A 50 -33.78 -35.74 41.31
C PRO A 50 -33.47 -37.08 40.62
N LYS A 51 -33.33 -37.07 39.30
CA LYS A 51 -32.87 -38.22 38.53
C LYS A 51 -31.57 -37.87 37.82
N ARG A 52 -30.48 -38.35 38.44
CA ARG A 52 -29.23 -38.86 37.87
C ARG A 52 -28.71 -38.20 36.58
N ARG A 53 -27.57 -37.53 36.78
CA ARG A 53 -26.45 -37.34 35.87
C ARG A 53 -26.07 -38.66 35.15
N ILE A 54 -25.50 -38.51 33.93
CA ILE A 54 -24.89 -39.52 33.04
C ILE A 54 -26.00 -40.39 32.37
N GLU A 55 -26.19 -40.47 31.06
CA GLU A 55 -25.27 -40.54 29.91
C GLU A 55 -25.97 -39.94 28.68
N ASP A 56 -25.52 -38.77 28.21
CA ASP A 56 -25.71 -38.42 26.80
C ASP A 56 -24.49 -39.01 26.10
N GLU A 57 -24.58 -40.30 25.76
CA GLU A 57 -23.56 -40.93 24.93
C GLU A 57 -23.53 -40.18 23.60
N ASP A 58 -22.36 -39.62 23.30
CA ASP A 58 -21.99 -39.20 21.96
C ASP A 58 -22.16 -40.40 21.01
N GLU A 59 -23.36 -40.63 20.48
CA GLU A 59 -23.60 -41.47 19.30
C GLU A 59 -22.99 -40.76 18.09
N SER A 60 -21.65 -40.73 18.08
CA SER A 60 -20.84 -40.50 16.90
C SER A 60 -21.14 -41.63 15.92
N ASN A 61 -22.17 -41.45 15.08
CA ASN A 61 -22.58 -42.43 14.08
C ASN A 61 -21.35 -42.92 13.28
N PRO A 62 -20.86 -44.15 13.54
CA PRO A 62 -19.57 -44.61 13.00
C PRO A 62 -19.61 -44.72 11.47
N TRP A 63 -20.80 -44.95 10.91
CA TRP A 63 -21.06 -44.94 9.48
C TRP A 63 -20.92 -43.57 8.83
N LEU A 64 -21.23 -42.48 9.54
CA LEU A 64 -21.08 -41.13 8.99
C LEU A 64 -19.60 -40.76 8.85
N LEU A 65 -18.79 -41.14 9.83
CA LEU A 65 -17.34 -40.98 9.77
C LEU A 65 -16.72 -41.86 8.67
N ASP A 66 -17.22 -43.08 8.48
CA ASP A 66 -16.74 -43.98 7.43
C ASP A 66 -17.15 -43.49 6.03
N ILE A 67 -18.39 -42.99 5.86
CA ILE A 67 -18.81 -42.32 4.62
C ILE A 67 -17.97 -41.08 4.33
N LEU A 68 -17.75 -40.23 5.34
CA LEU A 68 -16.94 -39.03 5.17
C LEU A 68 -15.48 -39.39 4.83
N ARG A 69 -14.96 -40.49 5.38
CA ARG A 69 -13.64 -41.05 5.04
C ARG A 69 -13.59 -41.59 3.61
N VAL A 70 -14.60 -42.33 3.17
CA VAL A 70 -14.66 -42.88 1.80
C VAL A 70 -14.85 -41.77 0.77
N ILE A 71 -15.73 -40.79 1.04
CA ILE A 71 -15.95 -39.63 0.17
C ILE A 71 -14.69 -38.78 0.08
N SER A 72 -14.00 -38.51 1.20
CA SER A 72 -12.75 -37.76 1.18
C SER A 72 -11.64 -38.52 0.42
N PHE A 73 -11.55 -39.84 0.57
CA PHE A 73 -10.61 -40.66 -0.20
C PHE A 73 -10.92 -40.66 -1.70
N LEU A 74 -12.19 -40.83 -2.09
CA LEU A 74 -12.62 -40.77 -3.49
C LEU A 74 -12.40 -39.37 -4.09
N PHE A 75 -12.63 -38.32 -3.32
CA PHE A 75 -12.35 -36.94 -3.73
C PHE A 75 -10.86 -36.72 -3.97
N LEU A 76 -10.00 -37.13 -3.02
CA LEU A 76 -8.55 -37.03 -3.16
C LEU A 76 -8.02 -37.87 -4.34
N ALA A 77 -8.55 -39.08 -4.53
CA ALA A 77 -8.21 -39.94 -5.66
C ALA A 77 -8.65 -39.32 -7.00
N SER A 78 -9.83 -38.70 -7.04
CA SER A 78 -10.34 -38.00 -8.23
C SER A 78 -9.50 -36.77 -8.58
N CYS A 79 -9.15 -35.95 -7.59
CA CYS A 79 -8.23 -34.81 -7.78
C CYS A 79 -6.83 -35.26 -8.23
N GLY A 80 -6.29 -36.33 -7.64
CA GLY A 80 -5.00 -36.90 -8.02
C GLY A 80 -4.99 -37.47 -9.43
N LEU A 81 -6.07 -38.15 -9.83
CA LEU A 81 -6.23 -38.68 -11.19
C LEU A 81 -6.39 -37.54 -12.21
N SER A 82 -7.14 -36.48 -11.87
CA SER A 82 -7.25 -35.26 -12.68
C SER A 82 -5.89 -34.59 -12.88
N TYR A 83 -5.07 -34.51 -11.83
CA TYR A 83 -3.72 -33.94 -11.89
C TYR A 83 -2.79 -34.74 -12.81
N LEU A 84 -2.86 -36.07 -12.75
CA LEU A 84 -2.09 -36.97 -13.62
C LEU A 84 -2.53 -36.88 -15.08
N ILE A 85 -3.84 -36.83 -15.35
CA ILE A 85 -4.39 -36.71 -16.72
C ILE A 85 -4.09 -35.32 -17.30
N SER A 86 -4.05 -34.28 -16.47
CA SER A 86 -3.79 -32.90 -16.90
C SER A 86 -2.30 -32.53 -16.94
N ASN A 87 -1.40 -33.53 -16.97
CA ASN A 87 0.07 -33.33 -16.95
C ASN A 87 0.56 -32.33 -15.87
N GLY A 88 -0.12 -32.30 -14.72
CA GLY A 88 0.23 -31.46 -13.58
C GLY A 88 -0.28 -30.02 -13.63
N GLU A 89 -1.12 -29.65 -14.60
CA GLU A 89 -1.58 -28.26 -14.75
C GLU A 89 -2.77 -27.90 -13.85
N THR A 90 -3.67 -28.83 -13.53
CA THR A 90 -4.85 -28.56 -12.68
C THR A 90 -5.23 -29.72 -11.74
N PHE A 91 -5.54 -29.39 -10.48
CA PHE A 91 -6.06 -30.35 -9.49
C PHE A 91 -7.58 -30.57 -9.56
N PHE A 92 -8.28 -29.72 -10.31
CA PHE A 92 -9.74 -29.67 -10.34
C PHE A 92 -10.27 -29.70 -11.78
N TRP A 93 -10.54 -30.91 -12.28
CA TRP A 93 -11.41 -31.19 -13.44
C TRP A 93 -11.28 -30.22 -14.62
N GLY A 94 -10.05 -29.86 -15.02
CA GLY A 94 -9.81 -29.03 -16.21
C GLY A 94 -10.44 -27.63 -16.20
N MET A 95 -10.72 -27.04 -15.04
CA MET A 95 -11.19 -25.65 -14.99
C MET A 95 -10.12 -24.69 -15.52
N SER A 96 -10.35 -24.07 -16.69
CA SER A 96 -9.42 -23.09 -17.30
C SER A 96 -9.16 -21.85 -16.43
N HIS A 97 -10.06 -21.52 -15.48
CA HIS A 97 -9.96 -20.33 -14.63
C HIS A 97 -10.42 -20.65 -13.19
N PRO A 98 -9.62 -21.36 -12.37
CA PRO A 98 -10.01 -21.64 -11.00
C PRO A 98 -10.10 -20.32 -10.20
N PRO A 99 -11.09 -20.17 -9.31
CA PRO A 99 -11.20 -19.00 -8.45
C PRO A 99 -9.92 -18.81 -7.63
N ASN A 100 -9.56 -17.55 -7.36
CA ASN A 100 -8.26 -17.17 -6.80
C ASN A 100 -7.83 -17.98 -5.56
N TYR A 101 -8.76 -18.34 -4.68
CA TYR A 101 -8.47 -19.11 -3.46
C TYR A 101 -8.10 -20.58 -3.70
N LEU A 102 -8.29 -21.14 -4.90
CA LEU A 102 -7.82 -22.49 -5.24
C LEU A 102 -6.41 -22.49 -5.84
N GLN A 103 -5.87 -21.30 -6.15
CA GLN A 103 -4.56 -21.17 -6.75
C GLN A 103 -3.49 -21.09 -5.65
N LEU A 104 -2.50 -22.01 -5.67
CA LEU A 104 -1.37 -21.96 -4.73
C LEU A 104 -0.61 -20.63 -4.82
N GLY A 105 -0.55 -20.01 -6.00
CA GLY A 105 0.09 -18.70 -6.20
C GLY A 105 -0.57 -17.58 -5.38
N TRP A 106 -1.89 -17.61 -5.24
CA TRP A 106 -2.63 -16.61 -4.47
C TRP A 106 -2.32 -16.70 -2.98
N TRP A 107 -2.34 -17.92 -2.40
CA TRP A 107 -1.97 -18.14 -1.00
C TRP A 107 -0.50 -17.85 -0.74
N LYS A 108 0.40 -18.29 -1.63
CA LYS A 108 1.82 -17.93 -1.55
C LYS A 108 1.98 -16.41 -1.49
N SER A 109 1.24 -15.67 -2.29
CA SER A 109 1.31 -14.21 -2.30
C SER A 109 0.67 -13.55 -1.07
N GLN A 110 -0.27 -14.21 -0.39
CA GLN A 110 -0.86 -13.71 0.86
C GLN A 110 0.00 -14.03 2.09
N ILE A 111 0.77 -15.11 2.04
CA ILE A 111 1.64 -15.54 3.14
C ILE A 111 3.05 -14.95 2.99
N SER A 112 3.49 -14.69 1.75
CA SER A 112 4.75 -14.00 1.49
C SER A 112 4.66 -12.55 1.96
N GLY A 113 5.66 -12.11 2.72
CA GLY A 113 5.83 -10.71 3.08
C GLY A 113 6.06 -9.79 1.87
N PRO A 114 6.24 -8.48 2.11
CA PRO A 114 6.47 -7.52 1.04
C PRO A 114 7.75 -7.86 0.27
N ILE A 115 7.67 -7.82 -1.07
CA ILE A 115 8.86 -7.98 -1.92
C ILE A 115 9.63 -6.67 -2.02
N TYR A 116 10.95 -6.76 -2.22
CA TYR A 116 11.78 -5.59 -2.45
C TYR A 116 12.47 -5.75 -3.80
N LEU A 117 12.06 -4.95 -4.78
CA LEU A 117 12.60 -5.01 -6.15
C LEU A 117 13.44 -3.77 -6.46
N THR A 118 14.58 -3.95 -7.10
CA THR A 118 15.31 -2.83 -7.70
C THR A 118 14.56 -2.29 -8.92
N PRO A 119 14.84 -1.06 -9.39
CA PRO A 119 14.22 -0.52 -10.60
C PRO A 119 14.43 -1.41 -11.84
N ALA A 120 15.60 -2.06 -11.93
CA ALA A 120 15.91 -2.98 -13.03
C ALA A 120 15.10 -4.28 -12.96
N GLU A 121 14.90 -4.82 -11.76
CA GLU A 121 14.04 -6.00 -11.56
C GLU A 121 12.56 -5.66 -11.78
N LEU A 122 12.12 -4.47 -11.35
CA LEU A 122 10.76 -3.99 -11.60
C LEU A 122 10.46 -3.89 -13.10
N ALA A 123 11.42 -3.44 -13.91
CA ALA A 123 11.27 -3.32 -15.35
C ALA A 123 10.97 -4.66 -16.07
N ALA A 124 11.31 -5.79 -15.46
CA ALA A 124 10.97 -7.11 -16.00
C ALA A 124 9.47 -7.46 -15.88
N PHE A 125 8.68 -6.66 -15.16
CA PHE A 125 7.24 -6.83 -14.94
C PHE A 125 6.41 -5.80 -15.71
N ASP A 126 6.79 -5.54 -16.96
CA ASP A 126 6.11 -4.63 -17.90
C ASP A 126 4.86 -5.24 -18.56
N GLY A 127 4.65 -6.55 -18.39
CA GLY A 127 3.54 -7.30 -18.97
C GLY A 127 3.75 -7.79 -20.40
N THR A 128 4.95 -7.62 -20.97
CA THR A 128 5.34 -8.26 -22.25
C THR A 128 5.32 -9.78 -22.15
N ASP A 129 5.70 -10.31 -20.99
CA ASP A 129 5.58 -11.71 -20.64
C ASP A 129 4.18 -11.97 -20.06
N GLU A 130 3.41 -12.84 -20.72
CA GLU A 130 2.07 -13.24 -20.27
C GLU A 130 2.09 -14.08 -18.99
N SER A 131 3.20 -14.79 -18.75
CA SER A 131 3.36 -15.63 -17.56
C SER A 131 3.61 -14.81 -16.29
N LYS A 132 4.03 -13.55 -16.44
CA LYS A 132 4.37 -12.67 -15.32
C LYS A 132 3.24 -11.67 -15.01
N PRO A 133 3.09 -11.30 -13.73
CA PRO A 133 2.23 -10.20 -13.35
C PRO A 133 2.80 -8.87 -13.86
N ILE A 134 1.93 -7.88 -13.96
CA ILE A 134 2.27 -6.50 -14.32
C ILE A 134 2.34 -5.68 -13.03
N TYR A 135 3.49 -5.07 -12.81
CA TYR A 135 3.72 -4.23 -11.63
C TYR A 135 3.81 -2.75 -12.00
N LEU A 136 3.36 -1.91 -11.08
CA LEU A 136 3.44 -0.46 -11.15
C LEU A 136 3.91 0.04 -9.79
N ALA A 137 4.91 0.92 -9.76
CA ALA A 137 5.31 1.58 -8.53
C ALA A 137 4.78 3.03 -8.46
N ILE A 138 4.25 3.39 -7.29
CA ILE A 138 3.85 4.75 -6.93
C ILE A 138 4.41 5.05 -5.54
N ASN A 139 5.15 6.14 -5.45
CA ASN A 139 5.93 6.56 -4.28
C ASN A 139 6.75 5.40 -3.70
N HIS A 140 7.53 4.73 -4.55
CA HIS A 140 8.31 3.52 -4.22
C HIS A 140 7.49 2.32 -3.72
N THR A 141 6.16 2.37 -3.78
CA THR A 141 5.28 1.28 -3.35
C THR A 141 4.79 0.52 -4.58
N ILE A 142 5.00 -0.79 -4.61
CA ILE A 142 4.70 -1.66 -5.75
C ILE A 142 3.29 -2.21 -5.63
N TYR A 143 2.50 -2.02 -6.68
CA TYR A 143 1.14 -2.51 -6.83
C TYR A 143 1.04 -3.48 -8.01
N ASP A 144 0.26 -4.54 -7.82
CA ASP A 144 -0.12 -5.50 -8.86
C ASP A 144 -1.30 -4.95 -9.65
N VAL A 145 -1.05 -4.63 -10.93
CA VAL A 145 -2.05 -4.11 -11.87
C VAL A 145 -2.48 -5.16 -12.89
N SER A 146 -2.09 -6.43 -12.70
CA SER A 146 -2.43 -7.56 -13.58
C SER A 146 -3.93 -7.78 -13.73
N ALA A 147 -4.74 -7.37 -12.75
CA ALA A 147 -6.20 -7.45 -12.85
C ALA A 147 -6.75 -6.65 -14.04
N ASN A 148 -5.99 -5.68 -14.58
CA ASN A 148 -6.39 -4.87 -15.73
C ASN A 148 -5.32 -4.86 -16.83
N ARG A 149 -4.88 -6.05 -17.29
CA ARG A 149 -3.90 -6.19 -18.38
C ARG A 149 -4.30 -5.45 -19.66
N ARG A 150 -5.59 -5.26 -19.95
CA ARG A 150 -6.03 -4.47 -21.12
C ARG A 150 -5.54 -3.02 -21.10
N THR A 151 -5.37 -2.45 -19.91
CA THR A 151 -4.99 -1.04 -19.74
C THR A 151 -3.49 -0.87 -19.53
N TYR A 152 -2.86 -1.76 -18.75
CA TYR A 152 -1.44 -1.69 -18.39
C TYR A 152 -0.53 -2.65 -19.17
N GLY A 153 -1.08 -3.66 -19.81
CA GLY A 153 -0.32 -4.58 -20.66
C GLY A 153 0.01 -3.98 -22.03
N PRO A 154 0.79 -4.70 -22.84
CA PRO A 154 1.24 -4.24 -24.15
C PRO A 154 0.09 -3.73 -25.03
N GLY A 155 0.24 -2.53 -25.60
CA GLY A 155 -0.79 -1.87 -26.41
C GLY A 155 -1.88 -1.13 -25.61
N GLY A 156 -1.88 -1.22 -24.28
CA GLY A 156 -2.75 -0.44 -23.41
C GLY A 156 -2.28 1.03 -23.27
N SER A 157 -3.22 1.94 -23.02
CA SER A 157 -2.90 3.37 -22.88
C SER A 157 -2.04 3.71 -21.65
N TYR A 158 -2.03 2.85 -20.64
CA TYR A 158 -1.22 3.01 -19.42
C TYR A 158 -0.01 2.06 -19.40
N HIS A 159 0.31 1.41 -20.52
CA HIS A 159 1.44 0.49 -20.62
C HIS A 159 2.79 1.15 -20.27
N VAL A 160 2.93 2.45 -20.55
CA VAL A 160 4.14 3.24 -20.22
C VAL A 160 4.50 3.20 -18.73
N PHE A 161 3.55 2.89 -17.86
CA PHE A 161 3.75 2.79 -16.42
C PHE A 161 4.12 1.39 -15.94
N ALA A 162 3.90 0.37 -16.76
CA ALA A 162 4.22 -0.99 -16.39
C ALA A 162 5.74 -1.16 -16.19
N GLY A 163 6.11 -1.83 -15.10
CA GLY A 163 7.49 -2.09 -14.71
C GLY A 163 8.28 -0.87 -14.24
N VAL A 164 7.64 0.28 -14.00
CA VAL A 164 8.35 1.51 -13.61
C VAL A 164 7.70 2.18 -12.40
N ASP A 165 8.50 3.00 -11.71
CA ASP A 165 8.02 3.94 -10.71
C ASP A 165 7.55 5.23 -11.39
N ALA A 166 6.23 5.35 -11.52
CA ALA A 166 5.56 6.40 -12.29
C ALA A 166 5.11 7.59 -11.43
N SER A 167 5.63 7.72 -10.20
CA SER A 167 5.18 8.74 -9.24
C SER A 167 5.14 10.15 -9.83
N ARG A 168 6.21 10.56 -10.52
CA ARG A 168 6.32 11.89 -11.12
C ARG A 168 5.30 12.08 -12.23
N ALA A 169 5.19 11.12 -13.16
CA ALA A 169 4.25 11.19 -14.26
C ALA A 169 2.78 11.32 -13.84
N TYR A 170 2.36 10.68 -12.74
CA TYR A 170 1.00 10.84 -12.22
C TYR A 170 0.73 12.24 -11.68
N VAL A 171 1.74 12.94 -11.18
CA VAL A 171 1.61 14.31 -10.69
C VAL A 171 1.73 15.33 -11.83
N THR A 172 2.69 15.15 -12.74
CA THR A 172 2.91 16.10 -13.85
C THR A 172 1.96 15.91 -15.02
N GLY A 173 1.31 14.75 -15.14
CA GLY A 173 0.48 14.40 -16.30
C GLY A 173 1.29 14.02 -17.56
N CYS A 174 2.63 13.93 -17.46
CA CYS A 174 3.53 13.66 -18.57
C CYS A 174 3.98 12.19 -18.56
N PHE A 175 3.17 11.34 -19.17
CA PHE A 175 3.26 9.89 -18.95
C PHE A 175 4.44 9.20 -19.65
N ALA A 176 4.94 9.77 -20.75
CA ALA A 176 6.04 9.18 -21.52
C ALA A 176 7.41 9.62 -20.97
N GLU A 177 7.54 10.88 -20.56
CA GLU A 177 8.80 11.50 -20.16
C GLU A 177 9.12 11.30 -18.68
N ASP A 178 8.12 11.42 -17.78
CA ASP A 178 8.32 11.47 -16.33
C ASP A 178 8.22 10.08 -15.66
N ARG A 179 8.88 9.08 -16.25
CA ARG A 179 8.92 7.69 -15.76
C ARG A 179 9.94 7.51 -14.61
N THR A 180 9.85 8.37 -13.60
CA THR A 180 10.77 8.42 -12.45
C THR A 180 10.03 8.72 -11.15
N PRO A 181 10.55 8.29 -9.98
CA PRO A 181 10.03 8.73 -8.69
C PRO A 181 10.49 10.13 -8.26
N ASP A 182 11.43 10.75 -8.97
CA ASP A 182 12.03 12.02 -8.56
C ASP A 182 11.05 13.20 -8.68
N MET A 183 10.66 13.77 -7.54
CA MET A 183 9.71 14.88 -7.45
C MET A 183 10.37 16.27 -7.52
N ARG A 184 11.69 16.36 -7.62
CA ARG A 184 12.39 17.66 -7.69
C ARG A 184 11.99 18.43 -8.95
N GLY A 185 11.72 19.72 -8.83
CA GLY A 185 11.31 20.59 -9.93
C GLY A 185 9.85 20.44 -10.37
N VAL A 186 9.06 19.55 -9.75
CA VAL A 186 7.61 19.47 -10.03
C VAL A 186 6.87 20.68 -9.45
N GLU A 187 7.42 21.28 -8.39
CA GLU A 187 6.94 22.55 -7.82
C GLU A 187 6.80 23.67 -8.87
N GLU A 188 7.65 23.67 -9.90
CA GLU A 188 7.65 24.70 -10.95
C GLU A 188 6.36 24.70 -11.77
N MET A 189 5.60 23.60 -11.76
CA MET A 189 4.28 23.49 -12.38
C MET A 189 3.21 24.30 -11.63
N PHE A 190 3.34 24.40 -10.30
CA PHE A 190 2.39 25.12 -9.45
C PHE A 190 2.81 26.57 -9.19
N LEU A 191 4.05 26.92 -9.54
CA LEU A 191 4.53 28.29 -9.45
C LEU A 191 3.98 29.14 -10.61
N PRO A 192 3.51 30.36 -10.31
CA PRO A 192 3.17 31.34 -11.33
C PRO A 192 4.37 31.74 -12.20
N LEU A 193 4.10 32.26 -13.40
CA LEU A 193 5.13 32.84 -14.27
C LEU A 193 5.59 34.20 -13.75
N ASP A 194 6.92 34.39 -13.75
CA ASP A 194 7.57 35.66 -13.44
C ASP A 194 7.43 36.63 -14.62
N ASP A 195 6.83 37.80 -14.39
CA ASP A 195 6.81 38.91 -15.36
C ASP A 195 7.49 40.14 -14.72
N PRO A 196 8.71 40.52 -15.16
CA PRO A 196 9.44 41.61 -14.53
C PRO A 196 8.73 42.96 -14.63
N ALA A 197 7.83 43.16 -15.59
CA ALA A 197 7.07 44.42 -15.71
C ALA A 197 6.00 44.54 -14.61
N VAL A 198 5.31 43.44 -14.30
CA VAL A 198 4.31 43.37 -13.24
C VAL A 198 5.00 43.35 -11.88
N ASP A 199 6.03 42.53 -11.74
CA ASP A 199 6.72 42.30 -10.46
C ASP A 199 7.30 43.57 -9.86
N ASN A 200 8.03 44.34 -10.67
CA ASN A 200 8.65 45.58 -10.24
C ASN A 200 7.63 46.72 -10.00
N LYS A 201 6.40 46.59 -10.52
CA LYS A 201 5.35 47.60 -10.36
C LYS A 201 4.62 47.46 -9.03
N TYR A 202 4.40 46.23 -8.57
CA TYR A 202 3.56 45.96 -7.40
C TYR A 202 4.34 45.61 -6.12
N TRP A 203 5.57 45.08 -6.22
CA TRP A 203 6.32 44.62 -5.05
C TRP A 203 7.74 45.20 -5.01
N SER A 204 8.23 45.47 -3.80
CA SER A 204 9.66 45.69 -3.58
C SER A 204 10.46 44.38 -3.66
N PRO A 205 11.78 44.40 -3.91
CA PRO A 205 12.59 43.19 -4.02
C PRO A 205 12.54 42.27 -2.79
N GLU A 206 12.44 42.84 -1.60
CA GLU A 206 12.36 42.08 -0.34
C GLU A 206 10.99 41.42 -0.16
N GLU A 207 9.92 42.15 -0.45
CA GLU A 207 8.55 41.63 -0.42
C GLU A 207 8.36 40.54 -1.47
N LEU A 208 8.90 40.72 -2.68
CA LEU A 208 8.85 39.73 -3.75
C LEU A 208 9.57 38.44 -3.36
N LYS A 209 10.73 38.54 -2.70
CA LYS A 209 11.46 37.37 -2.18
C LYS A 209 10.65 36.65 -1.11
N ALA A 210 9.98 37.38 -0.22
CA ALA A 210 9.13 36.80 0.81
C ALA A 210 7.89 36.12 0.22
N LEU A 211 7.28 36.72 -0.82
CA LEU A 211 6.16 36.17 -1.57
C LEU A 211 6.55 34.87 -2.27
N LYS A 212 7.64 34.88 -3.04
CA LYS A 212 8.16 33.70 -3.74
C LYS A 212 8.44 32.53 -2.80
N ARG A 213 8.93 32.80 -1.58
CA ARG A 213 9.11 31.76 -0.57
C ARG A 213 7.77 31.14 -0.15
N LYS A 214 6.73 31.94 0.07
CA LYS A 214 5.38 31.43 0.39
C LYS A 214 4.79 30.64 -0.77
N GLU A 215 4.89 31.15 -2.00
CA GLU A 215 4.43 30.46 -3.22
C GLU A 215 5.14 29.11 -3.38
N MET A 216 6.44 29.06 -3.10
CA MET A 216 7.21 27.81 -3.11
C MET A 216 6.73 26.82 -2.04
N GLU A 217 6.48 27.28 -0.82
CA GLU A 217 5.93 26.43 0.25
C GLU A 217 4.54 25.87 -0.12
N GLU A 218 3.68 26.69 -0.73
CA GLU A 218 2.38 26.28 -1.24
C GLU A 218 2.48 25.32 -2.42
N ALA A 219 3.40 25.58 -3.35
CA ALA A 219 3.68 24.69 -4.48
C ALA A 219 4.14 23.31 -3.99
N ILE A 220 5.05 23.25 -3.00
CA ILE A 220 5.49 22.00 -2.38
C ILE A 220 4.31 21.26 -1.73
N LYS A 221 3.42 21.97 -1.03
CA LYS A 221 2.21 21.36 -0.47
C LYS A 221 1.32 20.76 -1.56
N LYS A 222 1.04 21.52 -2.63
CA LYS A 222 0.24 21.03 -3.77
C LYS A 222 0.86 19.80 -4.43
N VAL A 223 2.18 19.75 -4.60
CA VAL A 223 2.89 18.55 -5.10
C VAL A 223 2.66 17.35 -4.18
N ASN A 224 2.85 17.55 -2.86
CA ASN A 224 2.68 16.48 -1.88
C ASN A 224 1.23 16.00 -1.80
N ASP A 225 0.25 16.90 -1.88
CA ASP A 225 -1.17 16.58 -1.88
C ASP A 225 -1.56 15.80 -3.13
N ALA A 226 -1.06 16.20 -4.31
CA ALA A 226 -1.28 15.50 -5.57
C ALA A 226 -0.67 14.09 -5.54
N LEU A 227 0.56 13.94 -5.03
CA LEU A 227 1.19 12.62 -4.87
C LEU A 227 0.41 11.76 -3.87
N SER A 228 0.02 12.35 -2.73
CA SER A 228 -0.76 11.67 -1.69
C SER A 228 -2.12 11.21 -2.19
N HIS A 229 -2.77 11.97 -3.07
CA HIS A 229 -4.01 11.57 -3.73
C HIS A 229 -3.83 10.25 -4.49
N TRP A 230 -2.77 10.13 -5.30
CA TRP A 230 -2.51 8.91 -6.07
C TRP A 230 -2.08 7.73 -5.18
N VAL A 231 -1.23 7.97 -4.19
CA VAL A 231 -0.85 6.93 -3.20
C VAL A 231 -2.10 6.38 -2.50
N ASN A 232 -3.01 7.27 -2.08
CA ASN A 232 -4.27 6.88 -1.47
C ASN A 232 -5.19 6.14 -2.45
N PHE A 233 -5.26 6.56 -3.71
CA PHE A 233 -6.06 5.90 -4.73
C PHE A 233 -5.63 4.45 -4.91
N PHE A 234 -4.33 4.18 -5.11
CA PHE A 234 -3.83 2.81 -5.27
C PHE A 234 -3.91 2.02 -3.96
N GLY A 235 -3.51 2.62 -2.84
CA GLY A 235 -3.50 1.97 -1.53
C GLY A 235 -4.88 1.59 -0.98
N LYS A 236 -5.92 2.38 -1.25
CA LYS A 236 -7.30 2.10 -0.81
C LYS A 236 -8.08 1.25 -1.81
N SER A 237 -7.58 1.10 -3.03
CA SER A 237 -8.29 0.33 -4.05
C SER A 237 -8.29 -1.17 -3.70
N LYS A 238 -9.42 -1.84 -3.91
CA LYS A 238 -9.50 -3.32 -3.89
C LYS A 238 -8.98 -3.94 -5.19
N LYS A 239 -8.84 -3.12 -6.23
CA LYS A 239 -8.46 -3.55 -7.58
C LYS A 239 -6.96 -3.75 -7.72
N TYR A 240 -6.17 -2.92 -7.05
CA TYR A 240 -4.71 -3.00 -7.10
C TYR A 240 -4.21 -3.52 -5.77
N ARG A 241 -3.49 -4.63 -5.81
CA ARG A 241 -3.01 -5.29 -4.62
C ARG A 241 -1.60 -4.80 -4.29
N PHE A 242 -1.37 -4.45 -3.04
CA PHE A 242 -0.02 -4.16 -2.56
C PHE A 242 0.87 -5.41 -2.65
N VAL A 243 2.08 -5.24 -3.19
CA VAL A 243 3.05 -6.34 -3.37
C VAL A 243 4.31 -6.11 -2.57
N GLY A 244 4.79 -4.86 -2.51
CA GLY A 244 6.09 -4.58 -1.90
C GLY A 244 6.60 -3.17 -2.17
N TYR A 245 7.92 -3.01 -2.14
CA TYR A 245 8.58 -1.71 -2.28
C TYR A 245 9.73 -1.74 -3.28
N VAL A 246 10.02 -0.58 -3.87
CA VAL A 246 11.17 -0.36 -4.74
C VAL A 246 12.40 -0.07 -3.88
N LYS A 247 13.43 -0.90 -4.02
CA LYS A 247 14.71 -0.75 -3.35
C LYS A 247 15.61 0.18 -4.16
N ARG A 248 16.04 1.30 -3.56
CA ARG A 248 17.04 2.22 -4.12
C ARG A 248 18.13 2.51 -3.10
N ASP A 249 19.30 2.93 -3.57
CA ASP A 249 20.38 3.45 -2.73
C ASP A 249 19.92 4.69 -1.97
N LYS A 250 20.43 4.96 -0.77
CA LYS A 250 20.05 6.17 0.00
C LYS A 250 20.42 7.48 -0.70
N ASP A 251 21.51 7.52 -1.45
CA ASP A 251 22.02 8.72 -2.14
C ASP A 251 21.65 8.78 -3.62
N TRP A 252 20.69 7.98 -4.08
CA TRP A 252 20.30 7.90 -5.49
C TRP A 252 19.95 9.28 -6.10
N LEU A 253 19.26 10.12 -5.31
CA LEU A 253 18.84 11.47 -5.72
C LEU A 253 20.03 12.39 -6.05
N LYS A 254 21.17 12.23 -5.39
CA LYS A 254 22.37 13.04 -5.64
C LYS A 254 23.14 12.55 -6.87
N LYS A 255 23.09 11.24 -7.14
CA LYS A 255 23.75 10.62 -8.29
C LYS A 255 23.02 10.95 -9.59
N GLU A 256 21.69 11.03 -9.54
CA GLU A 256 20.85 11.30 -10.70
C GLU A 256 20.70 12.80 -10.98
N LYS A 257 20.78 13.14 -12.27
CA LYS A 257 20.51 14.50 -12.76
C LYS A 257 19.04 14.83 -12.50
N GLN A 258 18.78 16.04 -12.02
CA GLN A 258 17.42 16.56 -11.84
C GLN A 258 16.66 16.50 -13.18
N PRO A 259 15.49 15.83 -13.22
CA PRO A 259 14.61 15.85 -14.38
C PRO A 259 14.10 17.26 -14.62
N LYS A 260 14.02 17.66 -15.89
CA LYS A 260 13.38 18.93 -16.27
C LYS A 260 11.87 18.76 -16.19
N LEU A 261 11.15 19.85 -15.95
CA LEU A 261 9.70 19.85 -16.08
C LEU A 261 9.32 19.63 -17.56
N CYS A 262 8.34 18.77 -17.81
CA CYS A 262 7.81 18.56 -19.15
C CYS A 262 7.05 19.80 -19.65
N GLU A 263 7.04 19.99 -20.98
CA GLU A 263 6.37 21.14 -21.60
C GLU A 263 4.86 21.17 -21.32
N ALA A 264 4.21 19.99 -21.28
CA ALA A 264 2.78 19.91 -21.02
C ALA A 264 2.40 20.43 -19.63
N ALA A 265 3.18 20.08 -18.59
CA ALA A 265 3.01 20.64 -17.24
C ALA A 265 3.32 22.14 -17.19
N GLY A 266 4.34 22.59 -17.92
CA GLY A 266 4.73 24.00 -17.97
C GLY A 266 3.71 24.93 -18.64
N ARG A 267 2.89 24.42 -19.58
CA ARG A 267 1.89 25.21 -20.32
C ARG A 267 0.71 25.67 -19.46
N GLY A 268 0.42 25.01 -18.34
CA GLY A 268 -0.69 25.39 -17.46
C GLY A 268 -0.41 26.63 -16.58
N ARG A 269 0.82 27.15 -16.60
CA ARG A 269 1.25 28.23 -15.71
C ARG A 269 0.73 29.58 -16.20
N THR A 270 0.19 30.35 -15.27
CA THR A 270 -0.28 31.71 -15.52
C THR A 270 0.61 32.72 -14.80
N PRO A 271 0.73 33.96 -15.30
CA PRO A 271 1.48 35.01 -14.60
C PRO A 271 0.85 35.32 -13.24
N ARG A 272 1.68 35.87 -12.34
CA ARG A 272 1.26 36.32 -11.01
C ARG A 272 0.15 37.35 -11.13
N SER A 273 -0.90 37.18 -10.32
CA SER A 273 -2.02 38.12 -10.31
C SER A 273 -1.63 39.38 -9.55
N PRO A 274 -1.94 40.58 -10.05
CA PRO A 274 -1.77 41.81 -9.29
C PRO A 274 -2.55 41.80 -7.98
N PRO A 275 -2.07 42.48 -6.92
CA PRO A 275 -2.83 42.65 -5.69
C PRO A 275 -4.19 43.30 -5.99
N GLY A 276 -5.29 42.65 -5.57
CA GLY A 276 -6.67 43.13 -5.76
C GLY A 276 -7.42 42.55 -6.96
N GLU A 277 -6.73 41.86 -7.88
CA GLU A 277 -7.36 41.01 -8.89
C GLU A 277 -7.32 39.56 -8.41
N GLU A 278 -8.25 39.16 -7.55
CA GLU A 278 -8.42 37.76 -7.22
C GLU A 278 -8.92 37.01 -8.46
N LYS A 279 -8.13 36.03 -8.92
CA LYS A 279 -8.57 35.09 -9.95
C LYS A 279 -9.78 34.35 -9.38
N LYS A 280 -10.95 34.51 -10.02
CA LYS A 280 -12.10 33.63 -9.79
C LYS A 280 -11.69 32.22 -10.20
N GLU A 281 -11.25 31.43 -9.23
CA GLU A 281 -11.06 29.99 -9.44
C GLU A 281 -12.44 29.39 -9.75
N HIS A 282 -12.55 28.74 -10.91
CA HIS A 282 -13.76 28.09 -11.41
C HIS A 282 -13.77 26.61 -11.05
#